data_AF-A0A9D5K6T1-F1
#
_entry.id   AF-A0A9D5K6T1-F1
#
_cell.length_a   1.000
_cell.length_b   1.000
_cell.length_c   1.000
_cell.angle_alpha   90.00
_cell.angle_beta   90.00
_cell.angle_gamma   90.00
#
_symmetry.space_group_name_H-M   'P 1'
#
loop_
_entity.id
_entity.type
_entity.pdbx_description
1 polymer ?
#
loop_
_entity_poly.entity_id
_entity_poly.type
_entity_poly.pdbx_seq_one_letter_code
_entity_poly.pdbx_strand_id
1 'polypeptide(L)'
;MIHKERIKYPTNVYPVDEWRMIEKQYYPAFIPQTESFFSVGNGYIGMRGNFDEGRPVYQNSSMINGFYESWPIVYGEEAYGFAKTGQTIVNVPDCKIIKLYVDDEPLYLPRASLDKFERVLNMKEGFLSRELIWETPYGKKISIQSKRMVSFKHRHLAAITYEITVLNADAPVAISSEIVVHDNQIQKSSDPRDAERLKTDVLMPVVHSQDDYRIILGYRTKTSGNTLSCAIDHRIDTEC
;
A
#
# COMPACT_ATOMS: atom_id res chain seq x y z
N MET A 1 -2.77 -26.42 -21.42
CA MET A 1 -2.85 -25.95 -20.02
C MET A 1 -1.49 -25.41 -19.60
N ILE A 2 -1.42 -24.22 -19.02
CA ILE A 2 -0.15 -23.69 -18.48
C ILE A 2 0.09 -24.36 -17.13
N HIS A 3 1.00 -25.33 -17.09
CA HIS A 3 1.36 -26.03 -15.85
C HIS A 3 2.33 -25.14 -15.05
N LYS A 4 1.79 -24.22 -14.25
CA LYS A 4 2.60 -23.43 -13.31
C LYS A 4 2.96 -24.32 -12.13
N GLU A 5 4.26 -24.47 -11.86
CA GLU A 5 4.72 -25.12 -10.63
C GLU A 5 4.19 -24.37 -9.40
N ARG A 6 3.80 -25.13 -8.37
CA ARG A 6 3.33 -24.54 -7.11
C ARG A 6 4.52 -24.03 -6.33
N ILE A 7 4.60 -22.70 -6.18
CA ILE A 7 5.54 -22.04 -5.28
C ILE A 7 5.32 -22.59 -3.86
N LYS A 8 6.37 -23.17 -3.27
CA LYS A 8 6.37 -23.62 -1.87
C LYS A 8 6.95 -22.52 -0.99
N TYR A 9 6.15 -22.02 -0.06
CA TYR A 9 6.59 -21.05 0.93
C TYR A 9 7.30 -21.78 2.09
N PRO A 10 8.43 -21.27 2.60
CA PRO A 10 9.15 -21.87 3.72
C PRO A 10 8.34 -21.71 5.01
N THR A 11 7.94 -22.83 5.63
CA THR A 11 6.98 -22.86 6.76
C THR A 11 7.52 -22.30 8.06
N ASN A 12 8.84 -22.16 8.21
CA ASN A 12 9.47 -21.42 9.31
C ASN A 12 9.29 -19.89 9.17
N VAL A 13 9.10 -19.39 7.94
CA VAL A 13 8.81 -17.98 7.66
C VAL A 13 7.30 -17.74 7.61
N TYR A 14 6.57 -18.62 6.92
CA TYR A 14 5.13 -18.56 6.74
C TYR A 14 4.47 -19.77 7.42
N PRO A 15 4.37 -19.78 8.76
CA PRO A 15 3.71 -20.87 9.48
C PRO A 15 2.22 -20.90 9.15
N VAL A 16 1.66 -22.11 9.15
CA VAL A 16 0.22 -22.31 8.93
C VAL A 16 -0.55 -21.95 10.21
N ASP A 17 -1.60 -21.15 10.05
CA ASP A 17 -2.56 -20.77 11.09
C ASP A 17 -3.97 -20.72 10.46
N GLU A 18 -5.01 -20.99 11.24
CA GLU A 18 -6.38 -21.08 10.75
C GLU A 18 -6.97 -19.74 10.29
N TRP A 19 -6.59 -18.64 10.96
CA TRP A 19 -7.19 -17.31 10.79
C TRP A 19 -6.18 -16.23 10.44
N ARG A 20 -4.89 -16.56 10.43
CA ARG A 20 -3.79 -15.61 10.23
C ARG A 20 -2.90 -16.03 9.08
N MET A 21 -2.62 -15.10 8.16
CA MET A 21 -1.42 -15.22 7.33
C MET A 21 -0.28 -14.53 8.08
N ILE A 22 0.84 -15.23 8.28
CA ILE A 22 1.95 -14.80 9.14
C ILE A 22 3.24 -14.82 8.33
N GLU A 23 4.11 -13.83 8.53
CA GLU A 23 5.48 -13.76 8.02
C GLU A 23 6.43 -13.43 9.19
N LYS A 24 7.17 -14.44 9.67
CA LYS A 24 8.04 -14.42 10.86
C LYS A 24 9.44 -13.82 10.65
N GLN A 25 9.77 -13.41 9.42
CA GLN A 25 11.02 -12.74 9.10
C GLN A 25 10.86 -12.02 7.75
N TYR A 26 11.53 -10.88 7.58
CA TYR A 26 11.56 -10.17 6.30
C TYR A 26 12.15 -11.06 5.20
N TYR A 27 11.36 -11.40 4.18
CA TYR A 27 11.74 -12.38 3.16
C TYR A 27 11.51 -11.84 1.72
N PRO A 28 12.52 -11.18 1.12
CA PRO A 28 12.34 -10.38 -0.10
C PRO A 28 11.87 -11.16 -1.34
N ALA A 29 12.14 -12.46 -1.40
CA ALA A 29 11.82 -13.28 -2.58
C ALA A 29 10.31 -13.41 -2.88
N PHE A 30 9.43 -13.04 -1.94
CA PHE A 30 7.98 -13.07 -2.11
C PHE A 30 7.28 -11.70 -1.97
N ILE A 31 8.00 -10.58 -2.14
CA ILE A 31 7.38 -9.24 -2.11
C ILE A 31 6.14 -9.14 -3.03
N PRO A 32 6.18 -9.50 -4.33
CA PRO A 32 5.01 -9.39 -5.22
C PRO A 32 3.76 -10.14 -4.74
N GLN A 33 3.96 -11.31 -4.14
CA GLN A 33 2.90 -12.18 -3.64
C GLN A 33 2.39 -11.67 -2.30
N THR A 34 3.28 -11.34 -1.36
CA THR A 34 2.92 -10.86 -0.03
C THR A 34 2.23 -9.50 -0.06
N GLU A 35 2.60 -8.59 -0.96
CA GLU A 35 1.86 -7.35 -1.23
C GLU A 35 0.40 -7.59 -1.62
N SER A 36 0.12 -8.74 -2.25
CA SER A 36 -1.23 -9.14 -2.64
C SER A 36 -1.93 -9.89 -1.50
N PHE A 37 -1.26 -10.82 -0.81
CA PHE A 37 -1.83 -11.61 0.29
C PHE A 37 -2.15 -10.77 1.52
N PHE A 38 -1.27 -9.86 1.95
CA PHE A 38 -1.49 -9.00 3.12
C PHE A 38 -2.38 -7.77 2.80
N SER A 39 -3.12 -7.77 1.69
CA SER A 39 -4.03 -6.68 1.34
C SER A 39 -5.20 -6.59 2.32
N VAL A 40 -5.66 -5.38 2.59
CA VAL A 40 -6.86 -5.10 3.40
C VAL A 40 -7.87 -4.27 2.59
N GLY A 41 -9.15 -4.53 2.76
CA GLY A 41 -10.20 -3.83 2.01
C GLY A 41 -11.62 -4.22 2.44
N ASN A 42 -12.58 -3.34 2.16
CA ASN A 42 -13.99 -3.47 2.58
C ASN A 42 -14.98 -3.60 1.39
N GLY A 43 -14.47 -3.95 0.21
CA GLY A 43 -15.25 -3.96 -1.04
C GLY A 43 -15.46 -2.59 -1.69
N TYR A 44 -15.10 -1.50 -1.01
CA TYR A 44 -15.04 -0.15 -1.58
C TYR A 44 -13.60 0.38 -1.64
N ILE A 45 -12.90 0.48 -0.51
CA ILE A 45 -11.45 0.68 -0.44
C ILE A 45 -10.76 -0.67 -0.53
N GLY A 46 -9.70 -0.76 -1.32
CA GLY A 46 -8.68 -1.80 -1.26
C GLY A 46 -7.30 -1.17 -1.12
N MET A 47 -6.49 -1.64 -0.17
CA MET A 47 -5.09 -1.24 0.01
C MET A 47 -4.21 -2.48 -0.03
N ARG A 48 -3.18 -2.47 -0.88
CA ARG A 48 -2.19 -3.56 -0.90
C ARG A 48 -1.42 -3.64 0.41
N GLY A 49 -0.95 -4.86 0.71
CA GLY A 49 -0.15 -5.21 1.87
C GLY A 49 1.30 -4.73 1.81
N ASN A 50 1.59 -3.62 1.13
CA ASN A 50 2.94 -3.02 1.12
C ASN A 50 3.30 -2.55 2.54
N PHE A 51 4.61 -2.57 2.86
CA PHE A 51 5.15 -2.01 4.10
C PHE A 51 4.81 -0.52 4.27
N ASP A 52 4.67 -0.06 5.51
CA ASP A 52 4.26 1.33 5.81
C ASP A 52 5.26 2.36 5.27
N GLU A 53 6.56 2.03 5.22
CA GLU A 53 7.62 2.93 4.75
C GLU A 53 7.62 3.14 3.22
N GLY A 54 6.66 2.53 2.50
CA GLY A 54 6.49 2.64 1.04
C GLY A 54 7.55 1.91 0.21
N ARG A 55 8.58 1.31 0.85
CA ARG A 55 9.66 0.56 0.21
C ARG A 55 10.20 -0.55 1.13
N PRO A 56 10.74 -1.66 0.59
CA PRO A 56 10.76 -2.02 -0.82
C PRO A 56 9.34 -2.34 -1.31
N VAL A 57 9.13 -2.19 -2.62
CA VAL A 57 7.83 -2.37 -3.25
C VAL A 57 8.01 -2.98 -4.63
N TYR A 58 7.17 -3.96 -4.99
CA TYR A 58 7.05 -4.44 -6.37
C TYR A 58 5.91 -3.73 -7.07
N GLN A 59 4.70 -3.74 -6.49
CA GLN A 59 3.56 -2.96 -6.98
C GLN A 59 2.83 -2.28 -5.82
N ASN A 60 2.95 -0.95 -5.75
CA ASN A 60 2.07 -0.17 -4.87
C ASN A 60 0.68 -0.05 -5.51
N SER A 61 -0.37 -0.22 -4.70
CA SER A 61 -1.73 0.02 -5.12
C SER A 61 -2.64 0.31 -3.92
N SER A 62 -3.35 1.43 -4.03
CA SER A 62 -4.56 1.72 -3.29
C SER A 62 -5.65 1.94 -4.34
N MET A 63 -6.85 1.39 -4.13
CA MET A 63 -7.94 1.37 -5.11
C MET A 63 -9.28 1.74 -4.47
N ILE A 64 -10.14 2.35 -5.26
CA ILE A 64 -11.54 2.65 -4.92
C ILE A 64 -12.46 1.98 -5.94
N ASN A 65 -13.41 1.18 -5.47
CA ASN A 65 -14.40 0.51 -6.31
C ASN A 65 -15.28 1.56 -7.02
N GLY A 66 -15.41 1.43 -8.33
CA GLY A 66 -16.08 2.40 -9.20
C GLY A 66 -15.21 3.61 -9.60
N PHE A 67 -13.98 3.73 -9.11
CA PHE A 67 -13.04 4.77 -9.58
C PHE A 67 -12.15 4.21 -10.70
N TYR A 68 -12.55 4.50 -11.94
CA TYR A 68 -11.92 3.98 -13.16
C TYR A 68 -11.55 5.11 -14.12
N GLU A 69 -10.65 4.82 -15.05
CA GLU A 69 -10.41 5.63 -16.24
C GLU A 69 -10.89 4.88 -17.50
N SER A 70 -11.29 5.64 -18.52
CA SER A 70 -11.84 5.12 -19.77
C SER A 70 -11.08 5.60 -21.01
N TRP A 71 -11.06 4.80 -22.07
CA TRP A 71 -10.46 5.15 -23.36
C TRP A 71 -11.24 4.50 -24.52
N PRO A 72 -11.21 5.07 -25.73
CA PRO A 72 -11.72 4.41 -26.92
C PRO A 72 -10.83 3.22 -27.30
N ILE A 73 -11.44 2.04 -27.50
CA ILE A 73 -10.74 0.89 -28.08
C ILE A 73 -10.69 1.10 -29.59
N VAL A 74 -9.50 0.94 -30.19
CA VAL A 74 -9.31 1.05 -31.64
C VAL A 74 -8.82 -0.29 -32.14
N TYR A 75 -9.68 -0.96 -32.91
CA TYR A 75 -9.38 -2.17 -33.67
C TYR A 75 -8.85 -1.81 -35.06
N GLY A 76 -8.18 -2.76 -35.72
CA GLY A 76 -7.81 -2.61 -37.14
C GLY A 76 -8.99 -2.74 -38.10
N GLU A 77 -10.05 -3.43 -37.67
CA GLU A 77 -11.28 -3.68 -38.42
C GLU A 77 -12.49 -3.56 -37.47
N GLU A 78 -13.62 -3.03 -37.94
CA GLU A 78 -14.84 -2.91 -37.13
C GLU A 78 -15.81 -4.07 -37.40
N ALA A 79 -16.36 -4.66 -36.32
CA ALA A 79 -17.37 -5.70 -36.39
C ALA A 79 -18.52 -5.44 -35.40
N TYR A 80 -19.71 -5.94 -35.72
CA TYR A 80 -20.88 -5.81 -34.84
C TYR A 80 -20.62 -6.50 -33.48
N GLY A 81 -20.95 -5.81 -32.39
CA GLY A 81 -20.76 -6.31 -31.02
C GLY A 81 -19.38 -6.09 -30.42
N PHE A 82 -18.42 -5.49 -31.14
CA PHE A 82 -17.11 -5.14 -30.57
C PHE A 82 -17.23 -3.99 -29.55
N ALA A 83 -16.48 -4.09 -28.45
CA ALA A 83 -16.49 -3.12 -27.36
C ALA A 83 -15.80 -1.81 -27.79
N LYS A 84 -16.53 -0.70 -27.83
CA LYS A 84 -15.99 0.59 -28.29
C LYS A 84 -15.22 1.37 -27.23
N THR A 85 -15.37 1.01 -25.96
CA THR A 85 -14.78 1.71 -24.81
C THR A 85 -14.14 0.71 -23.85
N GLY A 86 -12.88 0.94 -23.52
CA GLY A 86 -12.16 0.26 -22.45
C GLY A 86 -12.32 1.02 -21.14
N GLN A 87 -12.36 0.29 -20.03
CA GLN A 87 -12.39 0.83 -18.67
C GLN A 87 -11.45 -0.01 -17.80
N THR A 88 -10.71 0.65 -16.90
CA THR A 88 -9.92 -0.05 -15.87
C THR A 88 -9.95 0.74 -14.57
N ILE A 89 -9.93 0.03 -13.44
CA ILE A 89 -9.71 0.64 -12.13
C ILE A 89 -8.28 1.18 -12.11
N VAL A 90 -8.12 2.42 -11.66
CA VAL A 90 -6.82 3.09 -11.59
C VAL A 90 -6.38 3.23 -10.14
N ASN A 91 -5.07 3.25 -9.90
CA ASN A 91 -4.55 3.52 -8.57
C ASN A 91 -5.01 4.91 -8.12
N VAL A 92 -5.44 5.00 -6.85
CA VAL A 92 -5.69 6.26 -6.16
C VAL A 92 -4.44 6.69 -5.37
N PRO A 93 -4.33 7.97 -4.96
CA PRO A 93 -3.20 8.42 -4.16
C PRO A 93 -3.03 7.57 -2.91
N ASP A 94 -1.79 7.15 -2.66
CA ASP A 94 -1.47 6.25 -1.58
C ASP A 94 -1.33 7.00 -0.26
N CYS A 95 -2.29 6.78 0.64
CA CYS A 95 -2.42 7.48 1.92
C CYS A 95 -1.90 6.67 3.12
N LYS A 96 -1.20 5.55 2.85
CA LYS A 96 -0.73 4.62 3.89
C LYS A 96 0.78 4.67 4.14
N ILE A 97 1.46 5.68 3.58
CA ILE A 97 2.91 5.84 3.70
C ILE A 97 3.23 6.58 5.00
N ILE A 98 4.05 5.93 5.82
CA ILE A 98 4.64 6.44 7.06
C ILE A 98 6.11 6.03 7.05
N LYS A 99 7.01 7.00 6.84
CA LYS A 99 8.46 6.79 6.91
C LYS A 99 8.97 7.16 8.30
N LEU A 100 9.79 6.29 8.85
CA LEU A 100 10.46 6.47 10.14
C LEU A 100 11.94 6.78 9.95
N TYR A 101 12.42 7.77 10.70
CA TYR A 101 13.83 8.14 10.81
C TYR A 101 14.21 8.22 12.30
N VAL A 102 15.39 7.72 12.66
CA VAL A 102 15.94 7.76 14.03
C VAL A 102 17.41 8.15 13.93
N ASP A 103 17.82 9.23 14.59
CA ASP A 103 19.14 9.87 14.35
C ASP A 103 19.40 10.13 12.85
N ASP A 104 18.39 10.62 12.14
CA ASP A 104 18.33 10.80 10.67
C ASP A 104 18.49 9.52 9.81
N GLU A 105 18.75 8.36 10.41
CA GLU A 105 18.81 7.07 9.70
C GLU A 105 17.39 6.58 9.35
N PRO A 106 17.08 6.28 8.08
CA PRO A 106 15.77 5.80 7.67
C PRO A 106 15.60 4.31 7.93
N LEU A 107 14.44 3.91 8.48
CA LEU A 107 14.05 2.50 8.50
C LEU A 107 13.92 1.97 7.05
N TYR A 108 14.81 1.04 6.68
CA TYR A 108 14.82 0.43 5.36
C TYR A 108 15.08 -1.07 5.46
N LEU A 109 13.99 -1.86 5.47
CA LEU A 109 14.00 -3.31 5.72
C LEU A 109 15.11 -4.11 4.99
N PRO A 110 15.46 -3.85 3.71
CA PRO A 110 16.51 -4.61 3.01
C PRO A 110 17.93 -4.42 3.56
N ARG A 111 18.14 -3.45 4.46
CA ARG A 111 19.42 -3.17 5.15
C ARG A 111 19.29 -3.07 6.67
N ALA A 112 18.07 -3.21 7.22
CA ALA A 112 17.83 -3.07 8.65
C ALA A 112 18.37 -4.31 9.40
N SER A 113 19.06 -4.09 10.51
CA SER A 113 19.32 -5.14 11.49
C SER A 113 18.05 -5.37 12.30
N LEU A 114 17.44 -6.54 12.18
CA LEU A 114 16.14 -6.85 12.79
C LEU A 114 16.29 -7.97 13.82
N ASP A 115 16.21 -7.64 15.11
CA ASP A 115 16.17 -8.62 16.20
C ASP A 115 14.86 -9.41 16.20
N LYS A 116 13.78 -8.74 15.79
CA LYS A 116 12.43 -9.30 15.67
C LYS A 116 11.76 -8.73 14.43
N PHE A 117 11.00 -9.57 13.73
CA PHE A 117 10.09 -9.15 12.68
C PHE A 117 8.91 -10.12 12.65
N GLU A 118 7.69 -9.60 12.65
CA GLU A 118 6.49 -10.38 12.39
C GLU A 118 5.46 -9.51 11.66
N ARG A 119 4.93 -9.99 10.53
CA ARG A 119 3.81 -9.37 9.82
C ARG A 119 2.64 -10.34 9.76
N VAL A 120 1.44 -9.90 10.15
CA VAL A 120 0.24 -10.74 10.31
C VAL A 120 -0.98 -10.09 9.68
N LEU A 121 -1.62 -10.75 8.71
CA LEU A 121 -3.02 -10.45 8.38
C LEU A 121 -3.90 -11.31 9.26
N ASN A 122 -4.59 -10.70 10.23
CA ASN A 122 -5.60 -11.38 11.04
C ASN A 122 -6.96 -11.27 10.32
N MET A 123 -7.40 -12.37 9.70
CA MET A 123 -8.66 -12.42 8.95
C MET A 123 -9.89 -12.48 9.87
N LYS A 124 -9.73 -12.88 11.13
CA LYS A 124 -10.81 -12.91 12.13
C LYS A 124 -11.11 -11.52 12.69
N GLU A 125 -10.09 -10.68 12.86
CA GLU A 125 -10.22 -9.32 13.40
C GLU A 125 -10.20 -8.22 12.32
N GLY A 126 -9.79 -8.53 11.09
CA GLY A 126 -9.89 -7.63 9.94
C GLY A 126 -8.77 -6.58 9.81
N PHE A 127 -7.56 -6.88 10.30
CA PHE A 127 -6.42 -5.97 10.22
C PHE A 127 -5.12 -6.66 9.77
N LEU A 128 -4.24 -5.86 9.17
CA LEU A 128 -2.82 -6.17 8.99
C LEU A 128 -2.05 -5.54 10.16
N SER A 129 -1.27 -6.33 10.90
CA SER A 129 -0.32 -5.81 11.89
C SER A 129 1.12 -6.17 11.52
N ARG A 130 2.07 -5.37 11.98
CA ARG A 130 3.49 -5.67 11.92
C ARG A 130 4.16 -5.25 13.21
N GLU A 131 4.99 -6.12 13.76
CA GLU A 131 5.87 -5.83 14.89
C GLU A 131 7.31 -6.08 14.46
N LEU A 132 8.21 -5.15 14.77
CA LEU A 132 9.64 -5.36 14.58
C LEU A 132 10.46 -4.66 15.65
N ILE A 133 11.67 -5.18 15.89
CA ILE A 133 12.70 -4.53 16.70
C ILE A 133 13.88 -4.28 15.76
N TRP A 134 14.14 -3.01 15.47
CA TRP A 134 15.20 -2.55 14.59
C TRP A 134 16.38 -2.03 15.42
N GLU A 135 17.58 -2.51 15.13
CA GLU A 135 18.82 -1.91 15.64
C GLU A 135 19.41 -0.95 14.59
N THR A 136 19.60 0.31 14.97
CA THR A 136 20.22 1.34 14.12
C THR A 136 21.73 1.08 13.97
N PRO A 137 22.42 1.66 12.97
CA PRO A 137 23.87 1.55 12.82
C PRO A 137 24.68 2.01 14.05
N TYR A 138 24.07 2.81 14.92
CA TYR A 138 24.65 3.32 16.17
C TYR A 138 24.25 2.50 17.42
N GLY A 139 23.62 1.32 17.25
CA GLY A 139 23.30 0.39 18.35
C GLY A 139 22.05 0.75 19.16
N LYS A 140 21.24 1.72 18.72
CA LYS A 140 19.94 2.02 19.35
C LYS A 140 18.89 1.03 18.89
N LYS A 141 18.09 0.49 19.79
CA LYS A 141 17.05 -0.50 19.52
C LYS A 141 15.67 0.15 19.57
N ILE A 142 14.92 0.01 18.49
CA ILE A 142 13.63 0.66 18.26
C ILE A 142 12.56 -0.42 18.10
N SER A 143 11.60 -0.49 19.03
CA SER A 143 10.38 -1.28 18.82
C SER A 143 9.42 -0.47 17.97
N ILE A 144 8.92 -1.09 16.91
CA ILE A 144 7.88 -0.52 16.03
C ILE A 144 6.72 -1.52 15.95
N GLN A 145 5.52 -1.03 16.25
CA GLN A 145 4.26 -1.77 16.08
C GLN A 145 3.34 -0.97 15.17
N SER A 146 2.96 -1.53 14.03
CA SER A 146 1.98 -0.93 13.13
C SER A 146 0.75 -1.81 12.98
N LYS A 147 -0.41 -1.17 12.81
CA LYS A 147 -1.71 -1.84 12.64
C LYS A 147 -2.57 -1.06 11.66
N ARG A 148 -2.85 -1.66 10.50
CA ARG A 148 -3.63 -1.09 9.40
C ARG A 148 -4.93 -1.86 9.20
N MET A 149 -6.05 -1.15 9.10
CA MET A 149 -7.35 -1.74 8.76
C MET A 149 -8.16 -0.86 7.80
N VAL A 150 -9.13 -1.46 7.12
CA VAL A 150 -10.15 -0.77 6.33
C VAL A 150 -11.51 -1.07 6.94
N SER A 151 -12.27 -0.05 7.32
CA SER A 151 -13.47 -0.24 8.14
C SER A 151 -14.63 -0.82 7.34
N PHE A 152 -15.22 -1.92 7.83
CA PHE A 152 -16.46 -2.47 7.27
C PHE A 152 -17.69 -1.63 7.65
N LYS A 153 -17.62 -0.90 8.79
CA LYS A 153 -18.70 -0.02 9.27
C LYS A 153 -18.68 1.35 8.57
N HIS A 154 -17.50 1.93 8.39
CA HIS A 154 -17.32 3.24 7.77
C HIS A 154 -16.66 3.07 6.40
N ARG A 155 -17.48 2.96 5.35
CA ARG A 155 -17.08 2.62 3.97
C ARG A 155 -15.85 3.38 3.44
N HIS A 156 -15.71 4.65 3.81
CA HIS A 156 -14.66 5.56 3.33
C HIS A 156 -13.46 5.69 4.28
N LEU A 157 -13.39 4.88 5.35
CA LEU A 157 -12.38 4.99 6.39
C LEU A 157 -11.39 3.82 6.35
N ALA A 158 -10.11 4.15 6.27
CA ALA A 158 -9.01 3.30 6.71
C ALA A 158 -8.39 3.91 7.97
N ALA A 159 -7.77 3.08 8.80
CA ALA A 159 -7.07 3.51 10.01
C ALA A 159 -5.70 2.85 10.10
N ILE A 160 -4.71 3.61 10.57
CA ILE A 160 -3.36 3.14 10.85
C ILE A 160 -2.98 3.60 12.26
N THR A 161 -2.60 2.65 13.10
CA THR A 161 -1.83 2.91 14.32
C THR A 161 -0.36 2.61 14.01
N TYR A 162 0.56 3.47 14.46
CA TYR A 162 1.99 3.31 14.28
C TYR A 162 2.68 3.77 15.57
N GLU A 163 3.06 2.80 16.41
CA GLU A 163 3.68 3.00 17.71
C GLU A 163 5.19 2.77 17.61
N ILE A 164 5.97 3.63 18.25
CA ILE A 164 7.43 3.62 18.23
C ILE A 164 7.92 3.75 19.67
N THR A 165 8.85 2.89 20.09
CA THR A 165 9.49 2.98 21.41
C THR A 165 11.00 2.81 21.25
N VAL A 166 11.77 3.80 21.70
CA VAL A 166 13.23 3.68 21.80
C VAL A 166 13.55 2.92 23.10
N LEU A 167 14.24 1.78 22.99
CA LEU A 167 14.29 0.78 24.06
C LEU A 167 15.50 0.90 25.01
N ASN A 168 16.60 1.51 24.55
CA ASN A 168 17.90 1.42 25.23
C ASN A 168 18.71 2.73 25.27
N ALA A 169 18.18 3.83 24.76
CA ALA A 169 18.83 5.14 24.69
C ALA A 169 17.78 6.22 24.40
N ASP A 170 18.17 7.50 24.51
CA ASP A 170 17.41 8.61 23.92
C ASP A 170 17.76 8.76 22.43
N ALA A 171 16.78 9.11 21.60
CA ALA A 171 17.00 9.40 20.18
C ALA A 171 15.97 10.42 19.65
N PRO A 172 16.38 11.37 18.79
CA PRO A 172 15.43 12.09 17.96
C PRO A 172 14.75 11.13 16.99
N VAL A 173 13.42 11.14 17.00
CA VAL A 173 12.57 10.36 16.11
C VAL A 173 11.83 11.32 15.20
N ALA A 174 11.90 11.08 13.88
CA ALA A 174 11.14 11.85 12.89
C ALA A 174 10.25 10.91 12.07
N ILE A 175 9.00 11.35 11.85
CA ILE A 175 7.98 10.62 11.10
C ILE A 175 7.54 11.50 9.93
N SER A 176 7.58 10.96 8.70
CA SER A 176 6.99 11.59 7.52
C SER A 176 5.79 10.75 7.06
N SER A 177 4.58 11.31 7.14
CA SER A 177 3.40 10.71 6.50
C SER A 177 3.06 11.44 5.22
N GLU A 178 2.79 10.69 4.16
CA GLU A 178 2.74 11.21 2.80
C GLU A 178 1.52 10.66 2.05
N ILE A 179 0.86 11.52 1.27
CA ILE A 179 -0.06 11.10 0.21
C ILE A 179 0.71 11.10 -1.11
N VAL A 180 0.98 9.93 -1.69
CA VAL A 180 1.81 9.78 -2.89
C VAL A 180 1.00 9.25 -4.07
N VAL A 181 1.01 9.97 -5.19
CA VAL A 181 0.53 9.43 -6.47
C VAL A 181 1.64 8.59 -7.08
N HIS A 182 1.43 7.28 -7.17
CA HIS A 182 2.34 6.37 -7.87
C HIS A 182 1.97 6.28 -9.34
N ASP A 183 2.97 6.18 -10.23
CA ASP A 183 2.74 5.87 -11.63
C ASP A 183 2.01 4.54 -11.79
N ASN A 184 1.05 4.50 -12.71
CA ASN A 184 0.40 3.24 -13.11
C ASN A 184 1.43 2.37 -13.85
N GLN A 185 1.99 1.37 -13.17
CA GLN A 185 2.84 0.36 -13.80
C GLN A 185 1.99 -0.60 -14.64
N ILE A 186 1.76 -0.25 -15.90
CA ILE A 186 1.02 -1.07 -16.87
C ILE A 186 2.00 -1.98 -17.62
N GLN A 187 1.73 -3.28 -17.62
CA GLN A 187 2.51 -4.27 -18.38
C GLN A 187 2.09 -4.32 -19.86
N LYS A 188 3.05 -4.65 -20.74
CA LYS A 188 2.85 -5.05 -22.14
C LYS A 188 2.89 -6.58 -22.20
N SER A 189 1.96 -7.34 -22.78
CA SER A 189 0.80 -7.06 -23.64
C SER A 189 1.03 -6.59 -25.09
N SER A 190 -0.03 -6.79 -25.88
CA SER A 190 -0.27 -6.43 -27.28
C SER A 190 -1.78 -6.42 -27.60
N ASP A 191 -2.65 -6.48 -26.57
CA ASP A 191 -4.11 -6.52 -26.72
C ASP A 191 -4.66 -5.08 -26.78
N PRO A 192 -5.41 -4.67 -27.82
CA PRO A 192 -5.95 -3.31 -27.92
C PRO A 192 -6.99 -2.97 -26.82
N ARG A 193 -7.46 -3.97 -26.06
CA ARG A 193 -8.35 -3.83 -24.90
C ARG A 193 -7.59 -3.60 -23.60
N ASP A 194 -6.28 -3.84 -23.55
CA ASP A 194 -5.49 -3.60 -22.34
C ASP A 194 -5.21 -2.12 -22.15
N ALA A 195 -5.02 -1.74 -20.89
CA ALA A 195 -4.92 -0.35 -20.47
C ALA A 195 -3.61 0.36 -20.87
N GLU A 196 -2.74 -0.23 -21.72
CA GLU A 196 -1.46 0.34 -22.15
C GLU A 196 -1.55 1.78 -22.69
N ARG A 197 -2.73 2.17 -23.19
CA ARG A 197 -3.01 3.51 -23.72
C ARG A 197 -3.26 4.57 -22.64
N LEU A 198 -3.49 4.16 -21.39
CA LEU A 198 -3.49 5.06 -20.24
C LEU A 198 -2.05 5.46 -19.94
N LYS A 199 -1.63 6.56 -20.57
CA LYS A 199 -0.39 7.25 -20.23
C LYS A 199 -0.33 7.53 -18.72
N THR A 200 0.89 7.77 -18.23
CA THR A 200 1.08 8.60 -17.03
C THR A 200 0.25 9.88 -17.15
N ASP A 201 -0.19 10.44 -16.03
CA ASP A 201 -1.16 11.57 -15.93
C ASP A 201 -2.65 11.20 -16.12
N VAL A 202 -3.11 10.11 -15.48
CA VAL A 202 -4.56 9.82 -15.35
C VAL A 202 -5.24 10.76 -14.33
N LEU A 203 -4.58 11.05 -13.21
CA LEU A 203 -5.15 11.85 -12.12
C LEU A 203 -4.76 13.31 -12.28
N MET A 204 -5.73 14.16 -12.63
CA MET A 204 -5.57 15.60 -12.63
C MET A 204 -5.82 16.14 -11.20
N PRO A 205 -4.88 16.86 -10.58
CA PRO A 205 -5.14 17.51 -9.29
C PRO A 205 -6.17 18.64 -9.46
N VAL A 206 -7.10 18.75 -8.50
CA VAL A 206 -8.20 19.73 -8.52
C VAL A 206 -8.25 20.54 -7.22
N VAL A 207 -7.94 19.91 -6.08
CA VAL A 207 -7.90 20.59 -4.78
C VAL A 207 -6.69 20.11 -3.98
N HIS A 208 -6.12 21.01 -3.19
CA HIS A 208 -5.26 20.66 -2.07
C HIS A 208 -5.62 21.56 -0.90
N SER A 209 -5.57 21.03 0.31
CA SER A 209 -5.67 21.83 1.54
C SER A 209 -4.90 21.14 2.65
N GLN A 210 -4.25 21.94 3.48
CA GLN A 210 -3.60 21.50 4.71
C GLN A 210 -4.17 22.33 5.87
N ASP A 211 -4.43 21.66 6.99
CA ASP A 211 -4.86 22.27 8.24
C ASP A 211 -4.26 21.46 9.39
N ASP A 212 -3.26 22.02 10.07
CA ASP A 212 -2.50 21.34 11.14
C ASP A 212 -2.01 19.93 10.70
N TYR A 213 -2.42 18.87 11.40
CA TYR A 213 -2.12 17.47 11.10
C TYR A 213 -3.01 16.83 10.02
N ARG A 214 -3.80 17.62 9.28
CA ARG A 214 -4.68 17.16 8.21
C ARG A 214 -4.18 17.60 6.85
N ILE A 215 -4.08 16.65 5.92
CA ILE A 215 -3.74 16.89 4.52
C ILE A 215 -4.84 16.29 3.65
N ILE A 216 -5.41 17.08 2.73
CA ILE A 216 -6.43 16.67 1.78
C ILE A 216 -5.96 16.96 0.36
N LEU A 217 -6.00 15.95 -0.51
CA LEU A 217 -5.73 16.08 -1.94
C LEU A 217 -6.92 15.55 -2.75
N GLY A 218 -7.41 16.38 -3.68
CA GLY A 218 -8.55 16.10 -4.55
C GLY A 218 -8.12 15.95 -6.01
N TYR A 219 -8.64 14.92 -6.67
CA TYR A 219 -8.28 14.55 -8.03
C TYR A 219 -9.50 14.30 -8.91
N ARG A 220 -9.32 14.44 -10.22
CA ARG A 220 -10.28 14.07 -11.26
C ARG A 220 -9.61 13.20 -12.31
N THR A 221 -10.26 12.13 -12.76
CA THR A 221 -9.79 11.36 -13.91
C THR A 221 -9.97 12.15 -15.21
N LYS A 222 -9.02 12.00 -16.12
CA LYS A 222 -8.87 12.84 -17.32
C LYS A 222 -9.98 12.64 -18.36
N THR A 223 -10.40 11.39 -18.60
CA THR A 223 -11.40 11.07 -19.64
C THR A 223 -12.76 10.76 -19.04
N SER A 224 -12.83 9.88 -18.05
CA SER A 224 -14.08 9.48 -17.39
C SER A 224 -14.65 10.57 -16.48
N GLY A 225 -13.82 11.54 -16.06
CA GLY A 225 -14.27 12.70 -15.28
C GLY A 225 -14.66 12.41 -13.83
N ASN A 226 -14.48 11.17 -13.35
CA ASN A 226 -14.69 10.74 -11.98
C ASN A 226 -13.87 11.62 -11.02
N THR A 227 -14.42 11.95 -9.85
CA THR A 227 -13.73 12.74 -8.83
C THR A 227 -13.48 11.94 -7.57
N LEU A 228 -12.41 12.27 -6.87
CA LEU A 228 -11.99 11.67 -5.61
C LEU A 228 -11.38 12.75 -4.72
N SER A 229 -11.50 12.59 -3.40
CA SER A 229 -10.64 13.28 -2.44
C SER A 229 -10.12 12.27 -1.44
N CYS A 230 -8.82 12.37 -1.18
CA CYS A 230 -8.09 11.59 -0.20
C CYS A 230 -7.69 12.51 0.95
N ALA A 231 -7.85 12.05 2.19
CA ALA A 231 -7.46 12.81 3.37
C ALA A 231 -6.71 11.90 4.35
N ILE A 232 -5.64 12.43 4.95
CA ILE A 232 -5.01 11.90 6.16
C ILE A 232 -5.20 12.92 7.28
N ASP A 233 -5.40 12.41 8.49
CA ASP A 233 -5.69 13.19 9.71
C ASP A 233 -4.99 12.47 10.86
N HIS A 234 -3.98 13.09 11.45
CA HIS A 234 -3.17 12.45 12.49
C HIS A 234 -3.59 12.88 13.89
N ARG A 235 -3.46 11.93 14.83
CA ARG A 235 -3.42 12.20 16.27
C ARG A 235 -2.12 11.63 16.77
N ILE A 236 -1.33 12.48 17.43
CA ILE A 236 -0.03 12.12 17.98
C ILE A 236 -0.18 12.18 19.50
N ASP A 237 0.22 11.11 20.16
CA ASP A 237 0.37 11.02 21.60
C ASP A 237 1.82 10.65 21.88
N THR A 238 2.45 11.28 22.87
CA THR A 238 3.87 11.14 23.15
C THR A 238 4.18 11.49 24.60
N GLU A 239 5.05 10.71 25.23
CA GLU A 239 5.51 10.93 26.61
C GLU A 239 6.74 11.86 26.67
N CYS A 240 7.19 12.39 25.52
CA CYS A 240 8.38 13.23 25.32
C CYS A 240 8.16 14.71 25.68
#